data_AF-A0AAN8JVW2-F1
#
_entry.id   AF-A0AAN8JVW2-F1
#
_cell.length_a   1.000
_cell.length_b   1.000
_cell.length_c   1.000
_cell.angle_alpha   90.00
_cell.angle_beta   90.00
_cell.angle_gamma   90.00
#
_symmetry.space_group_name_H-M   'P 1'
#
loop_
_entity.id
_entity.type
_entity.pdbx_description
1 polymer ?
#
loop_
_entity_poly.entity_id
_entity_poly.type
_entity_poly.pdbx_seq_one_letter_code
_entity_poly.pdbx_strand_id
1 'polypeptide(L)'
;MREKIETVKFSNEKGGAVNPNIINVAVDGRYNSITIGQTKKPGQAASQAIGIACQTNTKHKYILSAVMQHKLCWLRGKGVTVNCPGGHEGCTASLPVHAPLFEYDMGKSIGTELALQNVHIKYAKTDGDGRSAAGIEDSLKILHPMWSVERLADPSHLAATQLRHCYNEKFTD
;
A
#
# COMPACT_ATOMS: atom_id res chain seq x y z
N MET A 1 5.67 11.96 9.60
CA MET A 1 5.39 10.51 9.78
C MET A 1 6.02 9.97 11.06
N ARG A 2 7.34 10.11 11.27
CA ARG A 2 8.06 9.61 12.45
C ARG A 2 7.43 9.95 13.81
N GLU A 3 7.03 11.21 14.02
CA GLU A 3 6.36 11.63 15.27
C GLU A 3 5.06 10.86 15.56
N LYS A 4 4.30 10.53 14.50
CA LYS A 4 3.06 9.74 14.63
C LYS A 4 3.36 8.30 14.99
N ILE A 5 4.43 7.73 14.45
CA ILE A 5 4.90 6.39 14.82
C ILE A 5 5.27 6.34 16.30
N GLU A 6 6.03 7.30 16.80
CA GLU A 6 6.40 7.38 18.22
C GLU A 6 5.16 7.58 19.12
N THR A 7 4.19 8.38 18.68
CA THR A 7 2.90 8.54 19.39
C THR A 7 2.15 7.20 19.51
N VAL A 8 2.17 6.38 18.44
CA VAL A 8 1.53 5.06 18.45
C VAL A 8 2.29 4.10 19.35
N LYS A 9 3.63 4.07 19.30
CA LYS A 9 4.46 3.26 20.20
C LYS A 9 4.19 3.60 21.66
N PHE A 10 4.18 4.89 22.00
CA PHE A 10 3.85 5.36 23.35
C PHE A 10 2.44 4.93 23.78
N SER A 11 1.46 5.03 22.87
CA SER A 11 0.09 4.59 23.16
C SER A 11 0.01 3.07 23.38
N ASN A 12 0.75 2.29 22.59
CA ASN A 12 0.83 0.83 22.75
C ASN A 12 1.45 0.45 24.10
N GLU A 13 2.53 1.14 24.50
CA GLU A 13 3.19 0.95 25.79
C GLU A 13 2.23 1.26 26.95
N LYS A 14 1.53 2.41 26.89
CA LYS A 14 0.50 2.77 27.89
C LYS A 14 -0.68 1.80 27.92
N GLY A 15 -0.97 1.17 26.79
CA GLY A 15 -1.98 0.10 26.67
C GLY A 15 -1.51 -1.26 27.19
N GLY A 16 -0.27 -1.39 27.68
CA GLY A 16 0.27 -2.65 28.20
C GLY A 16 0.72 -3.64 27.12
N ALA A 17 1.01 -3.16 25.90
CA ALA A 17 1.52 -4.03 24.83
C ALA A 17 2.90 -4.61 25.20
N VAL A 18 3.04 -5.92 25.08
CA VAL A 18 4.31 -6.64 25.36
C VAL A 18 5.47 -6.12 24.50
N ASN A 19 5.18 -5.73 23.26
CA ASN A 19 6.13 -5.05 22.39
C ASN A 19 5.45 -3.84 21.72
N PRO A 20 5.77 -2.61 22.15
CA PRO A 20 5.18 -1.39 21.60
C PRO A 20 5.47 -1.14 20.11
N ASN A 21 6.54 -1.75 19.58
CA ASN A 21 6.97 -1.60 18.18
C ASN A 21 6.14 -2.44 17.20
N ILE A 22 5.30 -3.37 17.69
CA ILE A 22 4.40 -4.13 16.84
C ILE A 22 3.16 -3.29 16.55
N ILE A 23 3.00 -2.89 15.29
CA ILE A 23 1.89 -2.06 14.83
C ILE A 23 1.16 -2.74 13.67
N ASN A 24 -0.15 -2.91 13.83
CA ASN A 24 -1.02 -3.41 12.77
C ASN A 24 -1.42 -2.27 11.85
N VAL A 25 -1.56 -2.58 10.56
CA VAL A 25 -1.86 -1.57 9.54
C VAL A 25 -3.02 -2.01 8.65
N ALA A 26 -3.78 -1.03 8.17
CA ALA A 26 -4.61 -1.13 6.99
C ALA A 26 -3.88 -0.45 5.84
N VAL A 27 -3.80 -1.13 4.70
CA VAL A 27 -3.08 -0.67 3.52
C VAL A 27 -4.05 -0.60 2.35
N ASP A 28 -4.06 0.55 1.68
CA ASP A 28 -4.91 0.80 0.51
C ASP A 28 -4.09 1.52 -0.56
N GLY A 29 -4.35 1.16 -1.82
CA GLY A 29 -3.76 1.73 -3.02
C GLY A 29 -4.80 2.55 -3.78
N ARG A 30 -4.54 3.83 -4.01
CA ARG A 30 -5.42 4.69 -4.82
C ARG A 30 -4.72 5.09 -6.11
N TYR A 31 -5.41 4.85 -7.21
CA TYR A 31 -4.94 5.18 -8.56
C TYR A 31 -5.62 6.45 -9.03
N ASN A 32 -4.90 7.30 -9.76
CA ASN A 32 -5.47 8.53 -10.34
C ASN A 32 -6.31 8.26 -11.61
N SER A 33 -7.00 7.13 -11.64
CA SER A 33 -7.93 6.74 -12.69
C SER A 33 -9.16 6.12 -12.06
N ILE A 34 -10.32 6.45 -12.63
CA ILE A 34 -11.61 5.83 -12.30
C ILE A 34 -11.91 4.59 -13.15
N THR A 35 -11.13 4.36 -14.22
CA THR A 35 -11.30 3.21 -15.12
C THR A 35 -10.03 2.36 -15.18
N ILE A 36 -10.21 1.05 -15.28
CA ILE A 36 -9.12 0.07 -15.46
C ILE A 36 -8.56 0.15 -16.90
N GLY A 37 -9.42 0.46 -17.88
CA GLY A 37 -9.05 0.56 -19.30
C GLY A 37 -8.91 1.99 -19.82
N GLN A 38 -8.02 2.17 -20.81
CA GLN A 38 -7.87 3.39 -21.60
C GLN A 38 -7.45 3.04 -23.04
N THR A 39 -7.92 3.79 -24.03
CA THR A 39 -7.56 3.62 -25.45
C THR A 39 -6.12 3.99 -25.78
N LYS A 40 -5.52 4.95 -25.06
CA LYS A 40 -4.14 5.43 -25.31
C LYS A 40 -3.05 4.66 -24.55
N LYS A 41 -3.41 3.84 -23.56
CA LYS A 41 -2.47 3.06 -22.74
C LYS A 41 -3.06 1.66 -22.52
N PRO A 42 -2.60 0.63 -23.25
CA PRO A 42 -3.07 -0.72 -23.01
C PRO A 42 -2.75 -1.14 -21.56
N GLY A 43 -3.77 -1.61 -20.84
CA GLY A 43 -3.64 -2.23 -19.52
C GLY A 43 -3.59 -1.32 -18.29
N GLN A 44 -3.26 -0.01 -18.40
CA GLN A 44 -3.27 0.91 -17.24
C GLN A 44 -3.58 2.36 -17.63
N ALA A 45 -4.79 2.81 -17.31
CA ALA A 45 -5.21 4.20 -17.49
C ALA A 45 -4.51 5.19 -16.51
N ALA A 46 -4.13 4.69 -15.33
CA ALA A 46 -3.51 5.50 -14.29
C ALA A 46 -2.06 5.86 -14.61
N SER A 47 -1.68 7.09 -14.27
CA SER A 47 -0.31 7.59 -14.38
C SER A 47 0.36 7.79 -13.02
N GLN A 48 -0.44 7.74 -11.95
CA GLN A 48 0.01 7.83 -10.56
C GLN A 48 -0.80 6.87 -9.69
N ALA A 49 -0.15 6.31 -8.68
CA ALA A 49 -0.77 5.59 -7.59
C ALA A 49 -0.17 6.07 -6.26
N ILE A 50 -0.98 6.10 -5.21
CA ILE A 50 -0.55 6.33 -3.84
C ILE A 50 -0.95 5.13 -2.99
N GLY A 51 0.02 4.52 -2.33
CA GLY A 51 -0.19 3.51 -1.30
C GLY A 51 -0.10 4.17 0.07
N ILE A 52 -1.06 3.91 0.95
CA ILE A 52 -1.08 4.47 2.31
C ILE A 52 -1.18 3.34 3.31
N ALA A 53 -0.31 3.35 4.33
CA ALA A 53 -0.42 2.50 5.50
C ALA A 53 -0.91 3.30 6.71
N CYS A 54 -2.07 2.89 7.21
CA CYS A 54 -2.72 3.51 8.36
C CYS A 54 -2.75 2.53 9.53
N GLN A 55 -2.33 2.96 10.71
CA GLN A 55 -2.32 2.10 11.89
C GLN A 55 -3.74 1.74 12.35
N THR A 56 -3.90 0.54 12.90
CA THR A 56 -5.19 0.05 13.41
C THR A 56 -5.19 -0.26 14.92
N ASN A 57 -4.09 -0.01 15.62
CA ASN A 57 -3.96 -0.31 17.06
C ASN A 57 -4.72 0.69 17.93
N THR A 58 -4.68 1.98 17.57
CA THR A 58 -5.30 3.07 18.35
C THR A 58 -6.51 3.65 17.62
N LYS A 59 -7.39 4.32 18.37
CA LYS A 59 -8.62 4.94 17.84
C LYS A 59 -8.35 6.03 16.80
N HIS A 60 -7.19 6.69 16.86
CA HIS A 60 -6.88 7.86 16.04
C HIS A 60 -6.51 7.54 14.59
N LYS A 61 -6.27 6.27 14.23
CA LYS A 61 -5.98 5.82 12.84
C LYS A 61 -4.97 6.72 12.11
N TYR A 62 -3.78 6.91 12.71
CA TYR A 62 -2.71 7.69 12.08
C TYR A 62 -2.15 7.01 10.84
N ILE A 63 -1.86 7.81 9.82
CA ILE A 63 -1.08 7.40 8.66
C ILE A 63 0.39 7.32 9.09
N LEU A 64 1.02 6.17 8.86
CA LEU A 64 2.40 5.90 9.26
C LEU A 64 3.39 5.96 8.09
N SER A 65 2.95 5.56 6.89
CA SER A 65 3.75 5.60 5.67
C SER A 65 2.84 5.86 4.47
N ALA A 66 3.37 6.55 3.48
CA ALA A 66 2.70 6.86 2.23
C ALA A 66 3.72 6.85 1.11
N VAL A 67 3.44 6.10 0.04
CA VAL A 67 4.34 5.92 -1.09
C VAL A 67 3.62 6.32 -2.36
N MET A 68 4.25 7.16 -3.17
CA MET A 68 3.72 7.57 -4.47
C MET A 68 4.52 6.94 -5.61
N GLN A 69 3.82 6.15 -6.43
CA GLN A 69 4.31 5.72 -7.73
C GLN A 69 3.78 6.67 -8.79
N HIS A 70 4.67 7.26 -9.60
CA HIS A 70 4.25 8.20 -10.64
C HIS A 70 5.14 8.12 -11.86
N LYS A 71 4.50 8.16 -13.02
CA LYS A 71 5.13 8.09 -14.35
C LYS A 71 5.30 9.46 -14.99
N LEU A 72 4.76 10.50 -14.35
CA LEU A 72 4.70 11.86 -14.86
C LEU A 72 6.07 12.53 -14.80
N CYS A 73 6.49 13.12 -15.91
CA CYS A 73 7.67 13.96 -16.01
C CYS A 73 7.33 15.13 -16.93
N TRP A 74 7.82 16.33 -16.59
CA TRP A 74 7.53 17.55 -17.34
C TRP A 74 8.01 17.48 -18.81
N LEU A 75 9.17 16.86 -19.08
CA LEU A 75 9.70 16.66 -20.44
C LEU A 75 8.82 15.71 -21.27
N ARG A 76 8.32 14.64 -20.65
CA ARG A 76 7.35 13.73 -21.30
C ARG A 76 6.03 14.43 -21.58
N GLY A 77 5.59 15.30 -20.68
CA GLY A 77 4.41 16.15 -20.88
C GLY A 77 4.55 17.08 -22.09
N LYS A 78 5.77 17.47 -22.44
CA LYS A 78 6.10 18.25 -23.65
C LYS A 78 6.28 17.40 -24.91
N GLY A 79 6.12 16.08 -24.83
CA GLY A 79 6.31 15.16 -25.96
C GLY A 79 7.77 14.78 -26.24
N VAL A 80 8.70 15.12 -25.35
CA VAL A 80 10.11 14.75 -25.52
C VAL A 80 10.30 13.30 -25.11
N THR A 81 10.92 12.51 -25.98
CA THR A 81 11.29 11.12 -25.70
C THR A 81 12.46 11.08 -24.73
N VAL A 82 12.16 10.90 -23.44
CA VAL A 82 13.15 10.79 -22.36
C VAL A 82 13.00 9.47 -21.60
N ASN A 83 14.13 8.81 -21.34
CA ASN A 83 14.16 7.62 -20.51
C ASN A 83 14.24 8.05 -19.04
N CYS A 84 13.21 7.78 -18.22
CA CYS A 84 13.17 8.27 -16.83
C CYS A 84 12.62 7.21 -15.88
N PRO A 85 13.48 6.79 -14.96
CA PRO A 85 13.35 7.02 -13.53
C PRO A 85 14.57 7.81 -13.03
N GLY A 86 14.38 9.12 -12.80
CA GLY A 86 15.36 10.01 -12.14
C GLY A 86 16.59 10.50 -12.94
N GLY A 87 16.70 10.23 -14.24
CA GLY A 87 17.92 10.49 -15.03
C GLY A 87 18.12 11.91 -15.61
N HIS A 88 17.39 12.93 -15.14
CA HIS A 88 17.59 14.32 -15.56
C HIS A 88 17.12 15.31 -14.49
N GLU A 89 17.60 16.55 -14.55
CA GLU A 89 17.24 17.58 -13.58
C GLU A 89 15.73 17.85 -13.56
N GLY A 90 15.16 17.94 -12.36
CA GLY A 90 13.73 18.15 -12.14
C GLY A 90 12.84 16.97 -12.57
N CYS A 91 13.39 15.77 -12.78
CA CYS A 91 12.57 14.59 -13.03
C CYS A 91 11.78 14.21 -11.78
N THR A 92 10.45 14.22 -11.88
CA THR A 92 9.59 13.72 -10.81
C THR A 92 9.35 12.22 -10.95
N ALA A 93 9.20 11.68 -12.16
CA ALA A 93 8.84 10.28 -12.40
C ALA A 93 9.68 9.27 -11.59
N SER A 94 8.99 8.50 -10.73
CA SER A 94 9.57 7.36 -10.00
C SER A 94 9.56 6.07 -10.82
N LEU A 95 8.75 6.00 -11.88
CA LEU A 95 8.63 4.83 -12.74
C LEU A 95 8.78 5.18 -14.24
N PRO A 96 9.32 4.23 -15.04
CA PRO A 96 9.23 4.28 -16.49
C PRO A 96 7.79 4.41 -17.00
N VAL A 97 7.61 4.96 -18.22
CA VAL A 97 6.28 5.20 -18.83
C VAL A 97 5.44 3.93 -18.90
N HIS A 98 6.07 2.83 -19.28
CA HIS A 98 5.41 1.54 -19.50
C HIS A 98 5.52 0.60 -18.30
N ALA A 99 6.24 0.99 -17.25
CA ALA A 99 6.29 0.21 -16.03
C ALA A 99 4.89 0.17 -15.41
N PRO A 100 4.46 -0.97 -14.86
CA PRO A 100 3.15 -1.04 -14.25
C PRO A 100 3.16 -0.38 -12.87
N LEU A 101 2.04 0.22 -12.47
CA LEU A 101 1.78 0.57 -11.06
C LEU A 101 1.45 -0.73 -10.32
N PHE A 102 2.21 -1.05 -9.27
CA PHE A 102 2.13 -2.34 -8.57
C PHE A 102 2.02 -2.13 -7.06
N GLU A 103 0.95 -2.68 -6.48
CA GLU A 103 0.71 -2.65 -5.04
C GLU A 103 1.77 -3.37 -4.23
N TYR A 104 2.31 -4.46 -4.77
CA TYR A 104 3.43 -5.16 -4.15
C TYR A 104 4.63 -4.25 -3.91
N ASP A 105 5.03 -3.46 -4.92
CA ASP A 105 6.17 -2.54 -4.80
C ASP A 105 5.86 -1.36 -3.85
N MET A 106 4.60 -0.90 -3.82
CA MET A 106 4.16 0.09 -2.83
C MET A 106 4.24 -0.48 -1.42
N GLY A 107 3.73 -1.70 -1.21
CA GLY A 107 3.81 -2.43 0.05
C GLY A 107 5.25 -2.65 0.51
N LYS A 108 6.15 -3.05 -0.41
CA LYS A 108 7.57 -3.21 -0.13
C LYS A 108 8.21 -1.90 0.33
N SER A 109 7.94 -0.80 -0.36
CA SER A 109 8.46 0.52 0.01
C SER A 109 7.95 0.98 1.39
N ILE A 110 6.65 0.78 1.66
CA ILE A 110 6.03 1.04 2.96
C ILE A 110 6.71 0.22 4.07
N GLY A 111 6.86 -1.09 3.85
CA GLY A 111 7.44 -1.97 4.84
C GLY A 111 8.92 -1.67 5.09
N THR A 112 9.69 -1.29 4.06
CA THR A 112 11.06 -0.79 4.24
C THR A 112 11.11 0.49 5.08
N GLU A 113 10.25 1.49 4.79
CA GLU A 113 10.21 2.74 5.55
C GLU A 113 9.88 2.49 7.04
N LEU A 114 8.96 1.58 7.32
CA LEU A 114 8.55 1.23 8.67
C LEU A 114 9.59 0.38 9.40
N ALA A 115 10.23 -0.56 8.70
CA ALA A 115 11.29 -1.38 9.26
C ALA A 115 12.52 -0.53 9.66
N LEU A 116 12.88 0.47 8.85
CA LEU A 116 13.93 1.45 9.18
C LEU A 116 13.61 2.27 10.45
N GLN A 117 12.34 2.38 10.82
CA GLN A 117 11.88 3.06 12.05
C GLN A 117 11.65 2.09 13.22
N ASN A 118 12.17 0.86 13.10
CA ASN A 118 12.01 -0.21 14.07
C ASN A 118 10.52 -0.48 14.39
N VAL A 119 9.69 -0.54 13.35
CA VAL A 119 8.27 -0.92 13.45
C VAL A 119 8.08 -2.28 12.79
N HIS A 120 7.45 -3.19 13.51
CA HIS A 120 7.13 -4.54 13.04
C HIS A 120 5.64 -4.64 12.73
N ILE A 121 5.27 -5.07 11.54
CA ILE A 121 3.87 -5.25 11.17
C ILE A 121 3.47 -6.70 11.38
N LYS A 122 2.53 -6.96 12.30
CA LYS A 122 1.98 -8.31 12.48
C LYS A 122 0.79 -8.58 11.58
N TYR A 123 -0.19 -7.68 11.57
CA TYR A 123 -1.38 -7.80 10.74
C TYR A 123 -1.45 -6.68 9.70
N ALA A 124 -1.72 -7.04 8.44
CA ALA A 124 -1.95 -6.12 7.34
C ALA A 124 -3.36 -6.33 6.76
N LYS A 125 -4.25 -5.36 6.96
CA LYS A 125 -5.60 -5.37 6.37
C LYS A 125 -5.58 -4.78 4.96
N THR A 126 -6.15 -5.50 4.00
CA THR A 126 -6.20 -5.13 2.57
C THR A 126 -7.64 -5.27 2.03
N ASP A 127 -7.97 -4.58 0.94
CA ASP A 127 -9.32 -4.46 0.37
C ASP A 127 -9.74 -5.62 -0.56
N GLY A 128 -8.85 -6.60 -0.77
CA GLY A 128 -9.15 -7.83 -1.49
C GLY A 128 -7.90 -8.44 -2.10
N ASP A 129 -7.01 -7.59 -2.63
CA ASP A 129 -5.71 -8.01 -3.13
C ASP A 129 -4.67 -8.06 -2.00
N GLY A 130 -3.95 -9.18 -1.91
CA GLY A 130 -2.93 -9.42 -0.88
C GLY A 130 -1.53 -8.94 -1.26
N ARG A 131 -1.35 -8.37 -2.45
CA ARG A 131 -0.04 -7.96 -2.97
C ARG A 131 0.67 -6.95 -2.08
N SER A 132 -0.05 -5.96 -1.55
CA SER A 132 0.50 -4.99 -0.59
C SER A 132 1.06 -5.66 0.66
N ALA A 133 0.32 -6.64 1.23
CA ALA A 133 0.75 -7.37 2.41
C ALA A 133 2.00 -8.23 2.14
N ALA A 134 2.04 -8.90 0.99
CA ALA A 134 3.21 -9.68 0.56
C ALA A 134 4.46 -8.80 0.38
N GLY A 135 4.31 -7.60 -0.20
CA GLY A 135 5.42 -6.65 -0.33
C GLY A 135 5.96 -6.19 1.03
N ILE A 136 5.06 -5.92 1.98
CA ILE A 136 5.44 -5.56 3.35
C ILE A 136 6.19 -6.73 4.02
N GLU A 137 5.71 -7.96 3.87
CA GLU A 137 6.38 -9.14 4.42
C GLU A 137 7.80 -9.30 3.88
N ASP A 138 7.97 -9.22 2.56
CA ASP A 138 9.27 -9.38 1.92
C ASP A 138 10.25 -8.28 2.33
N SER A 139 9.78 -7.05 2.53
CA SER A 139 10.63 -5.98 3.05
C SER A 139 11.03 -6.16 4.52
N LEU A 140 10.13 -6.65 5.38
CA LEU A 140 10.43 -6.91 6.78
C LEU A 140 11.38 -8.09 6.95
N LYS A 141 11.26 -9.12 6.10
CA LYS A 141 12.16 -10.29 6.11
C LYS A 141 13.62 -9.97 5.83
N ILE A 142 13.91 -8.86 5.16
CA ILE A 142 15.30 -8.40 4.93
C ILE A 142 16.00 -8.12 6.26
N LEU A 143 15.30 -7.51 7.23
CA LEU A 143 15.85 -7.18 8.55
C LEU A 143 15.49 -8.23 9.62
N HIS A 144 14.37 -8.92 9.46
CA HIS A 144 13.86 -9.92 10.37
C HIS A 144 13.41 -11.17 9.61
N PRO A 145 14.32 -12.09 9.24
CA PRO A 145 14.04 -13.21 8.33
C PRO A 145 12.91 -14.15 8.78
N MET A 146 12.69 -14.27 10.08
CA MET A 146 11.65 -15.11 10.68
C MET A 146 10.30 -14.40 10.83
N TRP A 147 10.20 -13.13 10.44
CA TRP A 147 8.99 -12.35 10.59
C TRP A 147 7.97 -12.70 9.50
N SER A 148 6.72 -12.89 9.90
CA SER A 148 5.60 -13.20 9.01
C SER A 148 4.51 -12.17 9.21
N VAL A 149 3.99 -11.63 8.10
CA VAL A 149 2.87 -10.69 8.12
C VAL A 149 1.61 -11.45 7.80
N GLU A 150 0.62 -11.40 8.68
CA GLU A 150 -0.67 -12.05 8.45
C GLU A 150 -1.62 -11.08 7.74
N ARG A 151 -2.07 -11.48 6.54
CA ARG A 151 -3.03 -10.69 5.78
C ARG A 151 -4.43 -10.89 6.33
N LEU A 152 -5.08 -9.78 6.68
CA LEU A 152 -6.49 -9.74 7.03
C LEU A 152 -7.31 -9.16 5.87
N ALA A 153 -8.48 -9.71 5.62
CA ALA A 153 -9.46 -9.10 4.72
C ALA A 153 -10.24 -8.02 5.47
N ASP A 154 -10.63 -6.96 4.76
CA ASP A 154 -11.54 -5.96 5.33
C ASP A 154 -12.96 -6.54 5.50
N PRO A 155 -13.53 -6.52 6.73
CA PRO A 155 -14.87 -7.07 6.99
C PRO A 155 -15.96 -6.47 6.09
N SER A 156 -15.82 -5.21 5.69
CA SER A 156 -16.77 -4.54 4.79
C SER A 156 -16.83 -5.25 3.42
N HIS A 157 -15.66 -5.60 2.88
CA HIS A 157 -15.55 -6.33 1.62
C HIS A 157 -15.99 -7.78 1.75
N LEU A 158 -15.69 -8.44 2.87
CA LEU A 158 -16.22 -9.78 3.17
C LEU A 158 -17.74 -9.79 3.21
N ALA A 159 -18.35 -8.88 3.97
CA ALA A 159 -19.81 -8.77 4.09
C ALA A 159 -20.47 -8.47 2.73
N ALA A 160 -19.92 -7.52 1.97
CA ALA A 160 -20.42 -7.21 0.62
C ALA A 160 -20.31 -8.41 -0.33
N THR A 161 -19.23 -9.20 -0.24
CA THR A 161 -19.05 -10.39 -1.06
C THR A 161 -20.06 -11.47 -0.71
N GLN A 162 -20.25 -11.76 0.58
CA GLN A 162 -21.26 -12.72 1.06
C GLN A 162 -22.68 -12.31 0.63
N LEU A 163 -23.03 -11.03 0.75
CA LEU A 163 -24.32 -10.52 0.28
C LEU A 163 -24.52 -10.75 -1.23
N ARG A 164 -23.50 -10.48 -2.06
CA ARG A 164 -23.58 -10.76 -3.51
C ARG A 164 -23.76 -12.24 -3.81
N HIS A 165 -23.12 -13.13 -3.05
CA HIS A 165 -23.32 -14.57 -3.20
C HIS A 165 -24.78 -14.94 -2.90
N CYS A 166 -25.34 -14.47 -1.78
CA CYS A 166 -26.74 -14.72 -1.45
C CYS A 166 -27.72 -14.20 -2.53
N TYR A 167 -27.46 -13.04 -3.14
CA TYR A 167 -28.31 -12.51 -4.22
C TYR A 167 -28.20 -13.31 -5.53
N ASN A 168 -27.07 -13.98 -5.76
CA ASN A 168 -26.81 -14.75 -6.97
C ASN A 168 -27.15 -16.23 -6.81
N GLU A 169 -27.49 -16.69 -5.60
CA GLU A 169 -28.00 -18.04 -5.40
C GLU A 169 -29.38 -18.15 -6.05
N LYS A 170 -29.46 -19.00 -7.07
CA LYS A 170 -30.73 -19.46 -7.60
C LYS A 170 -31.10 -20.69 -6.78
N PHE A 171 -32.09 -20.55 -5.91
CA PHE A 171 -32.73 -21.72 -5.33
C PHE A 171 -33.32 -22.52 -6.50
N THR A 172 -32.82 -23.73 -6.71
CA THR A 172 -33.44 -24.69 -7.63
C THR A 172 -34.74 -25.18 -7.01
N ASP A 173 -35.82 -25.18 -7.79
CA ASP A 173 -37.10 -25.81 -7.43
C ASP A 173 -36.95 -27.30 -7.10
#